data_AF-A0A8J9Z764-F1
#
_entry.id   AF-A0A8J9Z764-F1
#
_cell.length_a   1.000
_cell.length_b   1.000
_cell.length_c   1.000
_cell.angle_alpha   90.00
_cell.angle_beta   90.00
_cell.angle_gamma   90.00
#
_symmetry.space_group_name_H-M   'P 1'
#
loop_
_entity.id
_entity.type
_entity.pdbx_description
1 polymer ?
#
loop_
_entity_poly.entity_id
_entity_poly.type
_entity_poly.pdbx_seq_one_letter_code
_entity_poly.pdbx_strand_id
1 'polypeptide(L)'
;MRLATYNKLIVVRDPLERLASAWLDKFVHNPHRFSYIRRLQRKTLKKNWTKTTTKRSGSWNRRGSEGITSVVQSPVPFRDFIRSVIDNIYPNAHWEPFFSLCAPCQVKYDFIAHTDTLAADFRLFFHKIGAVVKDSILPRQYPTRGKAGLGNIFREVPTEDIRRIGEIYKPDFDMFGYSFDADHALIEHGRMKALNVSVQQSGDIQV
;
A
#
# COMPACT_ATOMS: atom_id res chain seq x y z
N MET A 1 -24.39 -25.88 2.08
CA MET A 1 -23.72 -24.57 2.27
C MET A 1 -24.13 -23.64 1.13
N ARG A 2 -24.57 -22.41 1.41
CA ARG A 2 -25.28 -21.48 0.49
C ARG A 2 -24.45 -20.93 -0.70
N LEU A 3 -23.21 -21.41 -0.90
CA LEU A 3 -22.25 -20.94 -1.92
C LEU A 3 -21.88 -22.00 -2.97
N ALA A 4 -22.35 -23.25 -2.85
CA ALA A 4 -21.94 -24.35 -3.73
C ALA A 4 -22.38 -24.18 -5.19
N THR A 5 -23.45 -23.41 -5.44
CA THR A 5 -24.07 -23.21 -6.75
C THR A 5 -23.64 -21.93 -7.47
N TYR A 6 -22.68 -21.17 -6.92
CA TYR A 6 -22.24 -19.88 -7.47
C TYR A 6 -20.79 -19.95 -7.95
N ASN A 7 -20.48 -19.24 -9.04
CA ASN A 7 -19.11 -18.90 -9.41
C ASN A 7 -18.57 -17.83 -8.45
N LYS A 8 -17.44 -18.11 -7.81
CA LYS A 8 -16.86 -17.29 -6.75
C LYS A 8 -15.57 -16.64 -7.26
N LEU A 9 -15.58 -15.32 -7.34
CA LEU A 9 -14.45 -14.49 -7.76
C LEU A 9 -13.98 -13.66 -6.57
N ILE A 10 -12.66 -13.56 -6.39
CA ILE A 10 -12.03 -12.57 -5.51
C ILE A 10 -11.08 -11.68 -6.33
N VAL A 11 -11.09 -10.38 -6.04
CA VAL A 11 -10.11 -9.44 -6.59
C VAL A 11 -9.08 -9.12 -5.51
N VAL A 12 -7.82 -9.35 -5.83
CA VAL A 12 -6.69 -9.26 -4.90
C VAL A 12 -5.63 -8.31 -5.44
N ARG A 13 -4.82 -7.79 -4.53
CA ARG A 13 -3.69 -6.92 -4.84
C ARG A 13 -2.49 -7.39 -4.06
N ASP A 14 -1.33 -7.23 -4.67
CA ASP A 14 -0.04 -7.44 -4.03
C ASP A 14 -0.01 -6.77 -2.64
N PRO A 15 0.40 -7.49 -1.57
CA PRO A 15 0.39 -6.93 -0.22
C PRO A 15 1.17 -5.62 -0.05
N LEU A 16 2.37 -5.47 -0.65
CA LEU A 16 3.16 -4.24 -0.52
C LEU A 16 2.56 -3.11 -1.36
N GLU A 17 2.06 -3.40 -2.55
CA GLU A 17 1.34 -2.41 -3.35
C GLU A 17 0.05 -1.94 -2.67
N ARG A 18 -0.65 -2.84 -1.98
CA ARG A 18 -1.86 -2.52 -1.23
C ARG A 18 -1.55 -1.53 -0.10
N LEU A 19 -0.47 -1.75 0.65
CA LEU A 19 0.01 -0.82 1.67
C LEU A 19 0.36 0.55 1.08
N ALA A 20 1.13 0.59 0.00
CA ALA A 20 1.48 1.83 -0.69
C ALA A 20 0.24 2.58 -1.19
N SER A 21 -0.70 1.86 -1.83
CA SER A 21 -1.94 2.44 -2.34
C SER A 21 -2.84 2.97 -1.22
N ALA A 22 -2.93 2.26 -0.10
CA ALA A 22 -3.71 2.71 1.05
C ALA A 22 -3.11 4.00 1.64
N TRP A 23 -1.78 4.07 1.75
CA TRP A 23 -1.11 5.26 2.24
C TRP A 23 -1.32 6.46 1.30
N LEU A 24 -1.07 6.28 0.00
CA LEU A 24 -1.25 7.32 -1.01
C LEU A 24 -2.68 7.87 -1.00
N ASP A 25 -3.69 6.99 -0.99
CA ASP A 25 -5.08 7.42 -1.00
C ASP A 25 -5.47 8.16 0.30
N LYS A 26 -5.16 7.61 1.47
CA LYS A 26 -5.68 8.12 2.75
C LYS A 26 -4.88 9.25 3.37
N PHE A 27 -3.58 9.35 3.07
CA PHE A 27 -2.67 10.29 3.74
C PHE A 27 -2.03 11.31 2.80
N VAL A 28 -2.02 11.07 1.48
CA VAL A 28 -1.42 11.97 0.49
C VAL A 28 -2.47 12.64 -0.38
N HIS A 29 -3.30 11.86 -1.07
CA HIS A 29 -4.25 12.38 -2.05
C HIS A 29 -5.55 12.88 -1.41
N ASN A 30 -6.04 12.20 -0.37
CA ASN A 30 -7.28 12.55 0.31
C ASN A 30 -7.10 12.74 1.83
N PRO A 31 -6.13 13.56 2.30
CA PRO A 31 -5.73 13.62 3.71
C PRO A 31 -6.85 14.09 4.66
N HIS A 32 -7.80 14.88 4.17
CA HIS A 32 -8.94 15.36 4.96
C HIS A 32 -10.12 14.39 4.99
N ARG A 33 -10.13 13.37 4.12
CA ARG A 33 -11.24 12.43 4.01
C ARG A 33 -11.24 11.43 5.18
N PHE A 34 -12.39 11.23 5.82
CA PHE A 34 -12.60 10.27 6.91
C PHE A 34 -11.65 10.40 8.12
N SER A 35 -10.89 11.49 8.25
CA SER A 35 -10.01 11.79 9.40
C SER A 35 -8.94 10.73 9.72
N TYR A 36 -8.41 10.05 8.70
CA TYR A 36 -7.39 9.00 8.87
C TYR A 36 -6.15 9.48 9.63
N ILE A 37 -5.59 10.63 9.25
CA ILE A 37 -4.42 11.23 9.90
C ILE A 37 -4.69 11.46 11.39
N ARG A 38 -5.78 12.17 11.72
CA ARG A 38 -6.19 12.45 13.11
C ARG A 38 -6.41 11.18 13.94
N ARG A 39 -6.96 10.12 13.35
CA ARG A 39 -7.18 8.84 14.06
C ARG A 39 -5.85 8.15 14.33
N LEU A 40 -4.97 8.06 13.34
CA LEU A 40 -3.65 7.48 13.50
C LEU A 40 -2.83 8.23 14.55
N GLN A 41 -2.72 9.56 14.42
CA GLN A 41 -1.97 10.43 15.35
C GLN A 41 -2.46 10.32 16.80
N ARG A 42 -3.78 10.27 17.02
CA ARG A 42 -4.32 10.07 18.38
C ARG A 42 -3.94 8.71 18.96
N LYS A 43 -3.95 7.65 18.15
CA LYS A 43 -3.58 6.30 18.61
C LYS A 43 -2.09 6.17 18.85
N THR A 44 -1.25 6.80 18.03
CA THR A 44 0.21 6.80 18.23
C THR A 44 0.63 7.60 19.46
N LEU A 45 -0.02 8.74 19.74
CA LEU A 45 0.19 9.51 20.97
C LEU A 45 -0.16 8.70 22.23
N LYS A 46 -1.30 8.00 22.22
CA LYS A 46 -1.69 7.12 23.35
C LYS A 46 -0.70 5.98 23.61
N LYS A 47 0.04 5.54 22.60
CA LYS A 47 1.06 4.47 22.70
C LYS A 47 2.49 5.00 22.89
N ASN A 48 2.70 6.29 23.20
CA ASN A 48 4.02 6.92 23.37
C ASN A 48 4.97 6.79 22.16
N TRP A 49 4.44 6.51 20.98
CA TRP A 49 5.23 6.23 19.78
C TRP A 49 5.98 7.45 19.23
N THR A 50 5.48 8.66 19.50
CA THR A 50 6.03 9.94 19.03
C THR A 50 7.36 10.35 19.68
N LYS A 51 7.84 9.66 20.72
CA LYS A 51 9.16 9.95 21.32
C LYS A 51 10.33 9.35 20.51
N THR A 52 10.07 8.35 19.66
CA THR A 52 11.11 7.58 18.96
C THR A 52 11.21 7.92 17.46
N THR A 53 10.18 8.52 16.87
CA THR A 53 10.17 8.96 15.46
C THR A 53 10.75 10.37 15.32
N THR A 54 12.06 10.42 15.09
CA THR A 54 12.85 11.48 14.45
C THR A 54 12.32 12.92 14.60
N LYS A 55 13.02 13.71 15.41
CA LYS A 55 13.08 15.18 15.31
C LYS A 55 13.56 15.60 13.91
N ARG A 56 12.70 15.55 12.89
CA ARG A 56 12.89 16.23 11.61
C ARG A 56 11.66 17.08 11.35
N SER A 57 11.63 18.23 12.00
CA SER A 57 10.84 19.38 11.57
C SER A 57 11.38 19.83 10.21
N GLY A 58 10.88 19.23 9.13
CA GLY A 58 11.00 19.83 7.81
C GLY A 58 10.04 21.01 7.74
N SER A 59 10.57 22.23 7.77
CA SER A 59 9.82 23.45 7.47
C SER A 59 9.36 23.39 6.02
N TRP A 60 8.08 23.10 5.79
CA TRP A 60 7.46 23.27 4.48
C TRP A 60 6.64 24.56 4.50
N ASN A 61 7.09 25.51 3.66
CA ASN A 61 6.69 26.91 3.69
C ASN A 61 5.18 27.09 3.47
N ARG A 62 4.55 27.72 4.47
CA ARG A 62 3.18 28.20 4.46
C ARG A 62 3.11 29.43 3.53
N ARG A 63 2.39 29.32 2.41
CA ARG A 63 1.99 30.51 1.65
C ARG A 63 0.46 30.51 1.50
N GLY A 64 -0.17 31.46 2.20
CA GLY A 64 -1.48 32.04 1.88
C GLY A 64 -2.74 31.20 2.12
N SER A 65 -3.37 31.38 3.28
CA SER A 65 -4.82 31.65 3.37
C SER A 65 -5.19 31.87 4.84
N GLU A 66 -5.62 33.09 5.13
CA GLU A 66 -6.19 33.52 6.40
C GLU A 66 -7.58 32.89 6.58
N GLY A 67 -7.92 32.56 7.83
CA GLY A 67 -9.32 32.39 8.23
C GLY A 67 -9.95 31.01 8.01
N ILE A 68 -9.42 29.98 8.67
CA ILE A 68 -10.13 28.87 9.34
C ILE A 68 -9.06 28.24 10.24
N THR A 69 -9.36 27.94 11.51
CA THR A 69 -8.48 27.16 12.41
C THR A 69 -8.43 25.70 11.96
N SER A 70 -7.98 25.47 10.73
CA SER A 70 -7.56 24.17 10.24
C SER A 70 -6.28 23.85 10.96
N VAL A 71 -6.35 22.99 11.97
CA VAL A 71 -5.17 22.30 12.47
C VAL A 71 -4.57 21.60 11.25
N VAL A 72 -3.53 22.20 10.65
CA VAL A 72 -2.79 21.60 9.55
C VAL A 72 -2.28 20.26 10.06
N GLN A 73 -2.95 19.20 9.64
CA GLN A 73 -2.59 17.85 10.05
C GLN A 73 -1.24 17.55 9.41
N SER A 74 -0.22 17.36 10.25
CA SER A 74 1.12 17.02 9.75
C SER A 74 1.04 15.78 8.86
N PRO A 75 1.68 15.78 7.68
CA PRO A 75 1.73 14.60 6.82
C PRO A 75 2.25 13.39 7.61
N VAL A 76 1.72 12.21 7.29
CA VAL A 76 2.20 10.94 7.88
C VAL A 76 3.22 10.34 6.93
N PRO A 77 4.52 10.25 7.29
CA PRO A 77 5.52 9.58 6.46
C PRO A 77 5.15 8.11 6.22
N PHE A 78 5.56 7.54 5.09
CA PHE A 78 5.24 6.14 4.78
C PHE A 78 5.84 5.15 5.79
N ARG A 79 7.08 5.36 6.23
CA ARG A 79 7.71 4.54 7.29
C ARG A 79 6.91 4.52 8.59
N ASP A 80 6.31 5.65 8.92
CA ASP A 80 5.54 5.88 10.13
C ASP A 80 4.20 5.14 10.02
N PHE A 81 3.58 5.18 8.83
CA PHE A 81 2.45 4.34 8.50
C PHE A 81 2.79 2.84 8.60
N ILE A 82 3.88 2.36 7.98
CA ILE A 82 4.30 0.95 8.02
C ILE A 82 4.49 0.46 9.45
N ARG A 83 5.22 1.19 10.29
CA ARG A 83 5.37 0.85 11.71
C ARG A 83 4.03 0.78 12.44
N SER A 84 3.08 1.66 12.10
CA SER A 84 1.75 1.59 12.69
C SER A 84 0.96 0.34 12.30
N VAL A 85 1.22 -0.22 11.12
CA VAL A 85 0.67 -1.51 10.66
C VAL A 85 1.33 -2.64 11.44
N ILE A 86 2.66 -2.66 11.50
CA ILE A 86 3.46 -3.68 12.22
C ILE A 86 3.05 -3.77 13.70
N ASP A 87 2.94 -2.62 14.38
CA ASP A 87 2.60 -2.54 15.80
C ASP A 87 1.08 -2.57 16.07
N ASN A 88 0.29 -2.83 15.01
CA ASN A 88 -1.17 -2.87 15.01
C ASN A 88 -1.80 -1.69 15.79
N ILE A 89 -1.30 -0.47 15.55
CA ILE A 89 -1.69 0.73 16.30
C ILE A 89 -3.08 1.19 15.86
N TYR A 90 -3.35 1.15 14.56
CA TYR A 90 -4.63 1.55 13.99
C TYR A 90 -5.15 0.45 13.06
N PRO A 91 -5.81 -0.59 13.61
CA PRO A 91 -6.42 -1.66 12.82
C PRO A 91 -7.44 -1.08 11.83
N ASN A 92 -7.39 -1.54 10.58
CA ASN A 92 -8.28 -1.09 9.51
C ASN A 92 -8.24 -2.07 8.32
N ALA A 93 -9.42 -2.38 7.79
CA ALA A 93 -9.56 -3.30 6.67
C ALA A 93 -8.80 -2.89 5.39
N HIS A 94 -8.37 -1.63 5.23
CA HIS A 94 -7.57 -1.21 4.07
C HIS A 94 -6.12 -1.73 4.11
N TRP A 95 -5.56 -1.96 5.31
CA TRP A 95 -4.18 -2.43 5.51
C TRP A 95 -4.10 -3.58 6.52
N GLU A 96 -5.18 -4.31 6.76
CA GLU A 96 -5.12 -5.62 7.42
C GLU A 96 -4.91 -6.70 6.37
N PRO A 97 -4.07 -7.72 6.60
CA PRO A 97 -3.94 -8.86 5.69
C PRO A 97 -5.31 -9.46 5.34
N PHE A 98 -5.53 -9.80 4.07
CA PHE A 98 -6.75 -10.45 3.60
C PHE A 98 -7.08 -11.68 4.44
N PHE A 99 -6.11 -12.52 4.80
CA PHE A 99 -6.36 -13.71 5.62
C PHE A 99 -7.04 -13.40 6.97
N SER A 100 -6.86 -12.17 7.48
CA SER A 100 -7.45 -11.69 8.74
C SER A 100 -8.79 -10.98 8.56
N LEU A 101 -9.12 -10.54 7.34
CA LEU A 101 -10.48 -10.13 6.97
C LEU A 101 -11.39 -11.37 6.91
N CYS A 102 -12.72 -11.21 6.96
CA CYS A 102 -13.80 -12.23 7.06
C CYS A 102 -13.55 -13.63 6.45
N ALA A 103 -12.50 -14.30 6.91
CA ALA A 103 -11.83 -15.51 6.44
C ALA A 103 -11.96 -15.82 4.93
N PRO A 104 -11.31 -15.06 4.01
CA PRO A 104 -11.32 -15.42 2.58
C PRO A 104 -10.74 -16.81 2.33
N CYS A 105 -9.85 -17.30 3.20
CA CYS A 105 -9.31 -18.66 3.16
C CYS A 105 -10.36 -19.78 3.35
N GLN A 106 -11.56 -19.47 3.86
CA GLN A 106 -12.64 -20.44 4.02
C GLN A 106 -13.50 -20.61 2.76
N VAL A 107 -13.26 -19.79 1.72
CA VAL A 107 -13.98 -19.84 0.45
C VAL A 107 -13.07 -20.44 -0.61
N LYS A 108 -13.50 -21.55 -1.22
CA LYS A 108 -12.86 -22.08 -2.42
C LYS A 108 -13.24 -21.23 -3.61
N TYR A 109 -12.44 -20.23 -3.95
CA TYR A 109 -12.68 -19.39 -5.12
C TYR A 109 -12.46 -20.16 -6.42
N ASP A 110 -13.34 -19.93 -7.39
CA ASP A 110 -13.20 -20.48 -8.74
C ASP A 110 -12.26 -19.59 -9.58
N PHE A 111 -12.11 -18.31 -9.18
CA PHE A 111 -11.27 -17.31 -9.83
C PHE A 111 -10.63 -16.36 -8.82
N ILE A 112 -9.35 -16.10 -9.02
CA ILE A 112 -8.58 -15.06 -8.34
C ILE A 112 -8.15 -14.09 -9.43
N ALA A 113 -8.59 -12.83 -9.35
CA ALA A 113 -8.21 -11.78 -10.27
C ALA A 113 -7.27 -10.80 -9.58
N HIS A 114 -6.17 -10.46 -10.23
CA HIS A 114 -5.12 -9.62 -9.66
C HIS A 114 -5.25 -8.20 -10.19
N THR A 115 -5.09 -7.19 -9.33
CA THR A 115 -5.29 -5.80 -9.78
C THR A 115 -4.31 -5.35 -10.88
N ASP A 116 -3.15 -6.00 -11.00
CA ASP A 116 -2.13 -5.78 -12.02
C ASP A 116 -2.42 -6.48 -13.36
N THR A 117 -3.40 -7.38 -13.42
CA THR A 117 -3.89 -8.06 -14.64
C THR A 117 -5.41 -8.00 -14.80
N LEU A 118 -6.07 -7.11 -14.05
CA LEU A 118 -7.51 -7.13 -13.81
C LEU A 118 -8.38 -7.18 -15.08
N ALA A 119 -8.01 -6.42 -16.11
CA ALA A 119 -8.76 -6.42 -17.37
C ALA A 119 -8.64 -7.77 -18.11
N ALA A 120 -7.48 -8.42 -18.05
CA ALA A 120 -7.28 -9.74 -18.63
C ALA A 120 -8.01 -10.83 -17.81
N ASP A 121 -7.92 -10.75 -16.48
CA ASP A 121 -8.56 -11.72 -15.59
C ASP A 121 -10.08 -11.68 -15.68
N PHE A 122 -10.67 -10.49 -15.82
CA PHE A 122 -12.11 -10.35 -16.01
C PHE A 122 -12.57 -10.87 -17.38
N ARG A 123 -11.77 -10.67 -18.45
CA ARG A 123 -12.07 -11.30 -19.76
C ARG A 123 -12.11 -12.82 -19.63
N LEU A 124 -11.10 -13.41 -18.98
CA LEU A 124 -11.04 -14.84 -18.76
C LEU A 124 -12.21 -15.35 -17.89
N PHE A 125 -12.56 -14.62 -16.83
CA PHE A 125 -13.71 -14.92 -15.98
C PHE A 125 -15.01 -14.97 -16.78
N PHE A 126 -15.33 -13.91 -17.52
CA PHE A 126 -16.58 -13.83 -18.30
C PHE A 126 -16.65 -14.91 -19.38
N HIS A 127 -15.54 -15.16 -20.08
CA HIS A 127 -15.44 -16.26 -21.04
C HIS A 127 -15.75 -17.62 -20.40
N LYS A 128 -15.15 -17.92 -19.23
CA LYS A 128 -15.35 -19.22 -18.54
C LYS A 128 -16.76 -19.42 -18.02
N ILE A 129 -17.51 -18.36 -17.70
CA ILE A 129 -18.91 -18.49 -17.26
C ILE A 129 -19.92 -18.37 -18.42
N GLY A 130 -19.45 -18.29 -19.68
CA GLY A 130 -20.31 -18.15 -20.86
C GLY A 130 -21.01 -16.79 -20.99
N ALA A 131 -20.49 -15.76 -20.32
CA ALA A 131 -21.07 -14.41 -20.37
C ALA A 131 -20.43 -13.59 -21.50
N VAL A 132 -21.27 -13.02 -22.37
CA VAL A 132 -20.84 -12.07 -23.42
C VAL A 132 -20.84 -10.67 -22.82
N VAL A 133 -19.65 -10.07 -22.67
CA VAL A 133 -19.47 -8.75 -22.07
C VAL A 133 -18.74 -7.83 -23.05
N LYS A 134 -19.21 -6.59 -23.16
CA LYS A 134 -18.55 -5.55 -23.98
C LYS A 134 -17.23 -5.15 -23.31
N ASP A 135 -16.17 -4.95 -24.10
CA ASP A 135 -14.88 -4.48 -23.58
C ASP A 135 -14.98 -3.16 -22.79
N SER A 136 -15.99 -2.32 -23.07
CA SER A 136 -16.23 -1.07 -22.35
C SER A 136 -16.60 -1.26 -20.87
N ILE A 137 -17.03 -2.45 -20.46
CA ILE A 137 -17.37 -2.79 -19.07
C ILE A 137 -16.12 -3.22 -18.29
N LEU A 138 -15.06 -3.62 -18.98
CA LEU A 138 -13.84 -4.07 -18.33
C LEU A 138 -13.13 -2.91 -17.63
N PRO A 139 -12.54 -3.16 -16.45
CA PRO A 139 -11.84 -2.13 -15.72
C PRO A 139 -10.68 -1.59 -16.56
N ARG A 140 -10.47 -0.27 -16.48
CA ARG A 140 -9.28 0.34 -17.10
C ARG A 140 -8.04 -0.24 -16.44
N GLN A 141 -7.19 -0.84 -17.26
CA GLN A 141 -5.85 -1.25 -16.85
C GLN A 141 -5.01 0.01 -16.71
N TYR A 142 -4.75 0.45 -15.49
CA TYR A 142 -3.71 1.45 -15.27
C TYR A 142 -2.37 0.74 -15.25
N PRO A 143 -1.36 1.17 -16.03
CA PRO A 143 -0.02 0.61 -15.90
C PRO A 143 0.39 0.70 -14.43
N THR A 144 0.93 -0.41 -13.92
CA THR A 144 1.26 -0.71 -12.53
C THR A 144 2.03 0.43 -11.86
N ARG A 145 1.33 1.48 -11.43
CA ARG A 145 1.88 2.54 -10.57
C ARG A 145 2.32 1.95 -9.23
N GLY A 146 1.80 0.77 -8.86
CA GLY A 146 2.22 -0.04 -7.72
C GLY A 146 3.70 -0.42 -7.81
N LYS A 147 4.08 -1.42 -8.62
CA LYS A 147 5.48 -1.89 -8.72
C LYS A 147 6.49 -0.81 -9.10
N ALA A 148 6.15 0.07 -10.05
CA ALA A 148 7.05 1.13 -10.50
C ALA A 148 7.37 2.18 -9.41
N GLY A 149 6.52 2.28 -8.38
CA GLY A 149 6.68 3.22 -7.27
C GLY A 149 7.21 2.61 -5.97
N LEU A 150 7.23 1.27 -5.83
CA LEU A 150 7.56 0.59 -4.57
C LEU A 150 8.92 1.03 -4.03
N GLY A 151 9.98 0.98 -4.84
CA GLY A 151 11.33 1.38 -4.40
C GLY A 151 11.43 2.84 -3.94
N ASN A 152 10.62 3.74 -4.49
CA ASN A 152 10.58 5.14 -4.05
C ASN A 152 9.78 5.32 -2.77
N ILE A 153 8.61 4.68 -2.66
CA ILE A 153 7.72 4.81 -1.51
C ILE A 153 8.33 4.12 -0.27
N PHE A 154 8.88 2.92 -0.45
CA PHE A 154 9.54 2.13 0.60
C PHE A 154 10.96 2.60 0.91
N ARG A 155 11.48 3.62 0.21
CA ARG A 155 12.88 4.07 0.32
C ARG A 155 13.33 4.30 1.76
N GLU A 156 12.50 4.98 2.56
CA GLU A 156 12.82 5.35 3.95
C GLU A 156 12.38 4.31 5.00
N VAL A 157 11.82 3.17 4.59
CA VAL A 157 11.38 2.11 5.51
C VAL A 157 12.60 1.24 5.83
N PRO A 158 12.96 0.98 7.10
CA PRO A 158 14.04 0.05 7.41
C PRO A 158 13.82 -1.34 6.77
N THR A 159 14.87 -1.98 6.26
CA THR A 159 14.76 -3.34 5.68
C THR A 159 14.14 -4.33 6.68
N GLU A 160 14.47 -4.21 7.96
CA GLU A 160 13.86 -5.03 9.01
C GLU A 160 12.34 -4.82 9.13
N ASP A 161 11.87 -3.57 9.04
CA ASP A 161 10.43 -3.27 9.04
C ASP A 161 9.75 -3.86 7.78
N ILE A 162 10.43 -3.89 6.63
CA ILE A 162 9.92 -4.55 5.41
C ILE A 162 9.83 -6.06 5.59
N ARG A 163 10.84 -6.70 6.17
CA ARG A 163 10.82 -8.15 6.47
C ARG A 163 9.70 -8.50 7.44
N ARG A 164 9.50 -7.70 8.49
CA ARG A 164 8.38 -7.88 9.44
C ARG A 164 7.02 -7.75 8.74
N ILE A 165 6.87 -6.81 7.80
CA ILE A 165 5.67 -6.76 6.94
C ILE A 165 5.54 -8.03 6.09
N GLY A 166 6.64 -8.50 5.49
CA GLY A 166 6.66 -9.77 4.74
C GLY A 166 6.09 -10.93 5.55
N GLU A 167 6.51 -11.09 6.81
CA GLU A 167 6.00 -12.13 7.70
C GLU A 167 4.52 -11.94 8.05
N ILE A 168 4.08 -10.71 8.34
CA ILE A 168 2.67 -10.40 8.65
C ILE A 168 1.75 -10.76 7.47
N TYR A 169 2.20 -10.50 6.24
CA TYR A 169 1.40 -10.72 5.02
C TYR A 169 1.71 -12.04 4.31
N LYS A 170 2.60 -12.87 4.84
CA LYS A 170 2.98 -14.15 4.24
C LYS A 170 1.76 -15.00 3.82
N PRO A 171 0.70 -15.15 4.64
CA PRO A 171 -0.48 -15.90 4.21
C PRO A 171 -1.18 -15.32 2.97
N ASP A 172 -1.16 -13.99 2.78
CA ASP A 172 -1.72 -13.35 1.59
C ASP A 172 -0.84 -13.57 0.35
N PHE A 173 0.49 -13.47 0.52
CA PHE A 173 1.43 -13.78 -0.56
C PHE A 173 1.23 -15.21 -1.06
N ASP A 174 1.23 -16.18 -0.13
CA ASP A 174 1.08 -17.60 -0.42
C ASP A 174 -0.29 -17.91 -1.04
N MET A 175 -1.37 -17.38 -0.45
CA MET A 175 -2.74 -17.66 -0.90
C MET A 175 -3.03 -17.11 -2.30
N PHE A 176 -2.43 -15.98 -2.68
CA PHE A 176 -2.74 -15.30 -3.94
C PHE A 176 -1.63 -15.36 -4.99
N GLY A 177 -0.54 -16.09 -4.71
CA GLY A 177 0.54 -16.30 -5.68
C GLY A 177 1.38 -15.04 -5.95
N TYR A 178 1.51 -14.16 -4.95
CA TYR A 178 2.45 -13.04 -4.99
C TYR A 178 3.82 -13.46 -4.41
N SER A 179 4.88 -12.73 -4.74
CA SER A 179 6.24 -13.04 -4.29
C SER A 179 6.86 -11.89 -3.51
N PHE A 180 6.91 -12.04 -2.19
CA PHE A 180 7.59 -11.08 -1.32
C PHE A 180 9.04 -10.85 -1.74
N ASP A 181 9.78 -11.91 -2.10
CA ASP A 181 11.18 -11.80 -2.51
C ASP A 181 11.34 -10.96 -3.79
N ALA A 182 10.43 -11.10 -4.76
CA ALA A 182 10.44 -10.30 -5.97
C ALA A 182 10.22 -8.81 -5.66
N ASP A 183 9.26 -8.48 -4.79
CA ASP A 183 9.01 -7.09 -4.42
C ASP A 183 10.12 -6.51 -3.55
N HIS A 184 10.67 -7.30 -2.63
CA HIS A 184 11.82 -6.93 -1.81
C HIS A 184 13.03 -6.59 -2.68
N ALA A 185 13.32 -7.41 -3.70
CA ALA A 185 14.39 -7.14 -4.66
C ALA A 185 14.15 -5.82 -5.45
N LEU A 186 12.90 -5.55 -5.86
CA LEU A 186 12.54 -4.28 -6.51
C LEU A 186 12.76 -3.07 -5.60
N ILE A 187 12.44 -3.20 -4.31
CA ILE A 187 12.65 -2.14 -3.33
C ILE A 187 14.15 -1.86 -3.15
N GLU A 188 14.96 -2.89 -2.93
CA GLU A 188 16.40 -2.74 -2.73
C GLU A 188 17.10 -2.19 -3.98
N HIS A 189 16.74 -2.67 -5.18
CA HIS A 189 17.24 -2.11 -6.43
C HIS A 189 16.88 -0.60 -6.56
N GLY A 190 15.66 -0.22 -6.17
CA GLY A 190 15.23 1.17 -6.15
C GLY A 190 16.06 2.05 -5.20
N ARG A 191 16.46 1.52 -4.04
CA ARG A 191 17.35 2.22 -3.08
C ARG A 191 18.75 2.42 -3.64
N MET A 192 19.33 1.38 -4.22
CA MET A 192 20.68 1.45 -4.81
C MET A 192 20.73 2.49 -5.93
N LYS A 193 19.73 2.52 -6.82
CA LYS A 193 19.63 3.53 -7.87
C LYS A 193 19.58 4.96 -7.31
N ALA A 194 18.85 5.18 -6.21
CA ALA A 194 18.75 6.50 -5.59
C ALA A 194 20.08 6.94 -4.93
N LEU A 195 20.81 6.01 -4.30
CA LEU A 195 22.13 6.27 -3.72
C LEU A 195 23.13 6.66 -4.80
N ASN A 196 23.18 5.92 -5.91
CA ASN A 196 24.11 6.21 -7.02
C ASN A 196 23.88 7.60 -7.63
N VAL A 197 22.61 8.01 -7.78
CA VAL A 197 22.27 9.37 -8.25
C VAL A 197 22.74 10.45 -7.27
N SER A 198 22.60 10.21 -5.95
CA SER A 198 23.06 11.17 -4.95
C SER A 198 24.58 11.33 -4.92
N VAL A 199 25.33 10.24 -5.15
CA VAL A 199 26.79 10.26 -5.24
C VAL A 199 27.27 11.04 -6.46
N GLN A 200 26.63 10.84 -7.63
CA GLN A 200 26.94 11.59 -8.85
C GLN A 200 26.68 13.09 -8.67
N GLN A 201 25.53 13.47 -8.08
CA GLN A 201 25.22 14.88 -7.83
C GLN A 201 26.13 15.56 -6.79
N SER A 202 26.68 14.81 -5.84
CA SER A 202 27.67 15.34 -4.89
C SER A 202 29.09 15.44 -5.46
N GLY A 203 29.39 14.70 -6.53
CA GLY A 203 30.68 14.73 -7.23
C GLY A 203 30.86 15.92 -8.18
N ASP A 204 29.77 16.53 -8.64
CA ASP A 204 29.77 17.67 -9.57
C ASP A 204 29.91 19.04 -8.87
N ILE A 205 30.15 19.07 -7.55
CA ILE A 205 30.38 20.30 -6.76
C ILE A 205 31.85 20.36 -6.29
N GLN A 206 32.77 20.26 -7.24
CA GLN A 206 34.19 20.63 -7.07
C GLN A 206 34.74 21.12 -8.42
N VAL A 207 34.45 22.37 -8.78
CA VAL A 207 35.28 23.22 -9.68
C VAL A 207 35.18 24.66 -9.20
#